data_AF-A0A354PG88-F1
#
_entry.id   AF-A0A354PG88-F1
#
_cell.length_a   1.000
_cell.length_b   1.000
_cell.length_c   1.000
_cell.angle_alpha   90.00
_cell.angle_beta   90.00
_cell.angle_gamma   90.00
#
_symmetry.space_group_name_H-M   'P 1'
#
loop_
_entity.id
_entity.type
_entity.pdbx_description
1 polymer ?
#
loop_
_entity_poly.entity_id
_entity_poly.type
_entity_poly.pdbx_seq_one_letter_code
_entity_poly.pdbx_strand_id
1 'polypeptide(L)'
;RQVTYQFRQRYCQLLDKLGSTGLPLTVCTIYDSVPNLGDAELAGLAVFNDVITRECFKRRANLIDLRLLCDLHEDYSEISPIEPSHEGGLKIAKAIVRRVVRGDADSATMVCHD
;
A
#
# COMPACT_ATOMS: atom_id res chain seq x y z
N ARG A 1 -11.68 -6.08 -16.20
CA ARG A 1 -10.40 -5.98 -16.95
C ARG A 1 -10.05 -4.55 -17.35
N GLN A 2 -10.96 -3.78 -17.99
CA GLN A 2 -10.69 -2.39 -18.39
C GLN A 2 -10.28 -1.48 -17.21
N VAL A 3 -10.99 -1.58 -16.09
CA VAL A 3 -10.71 -0.76 -14.88
C VAL A 3 -9.30 -1.00 -14.36
N THR A 4 -8.90 -2.26 -14.16
CA THR A 4 -7.54 -2.61 -13.71
C THR A 4 -6.46 -2.16 -14.69
N TYR A 5 -6.71 -2.28 -16.00
CA TYR A 5 -5.77 -1.81 -17.02
C TYR A 5 -5.58 -0.29 -16.93
N GLN A 6 -6.67 0.46 -16.86
CA GLN A 6 -6.62 1.92 -16.72
C GLN A 6 -5.96 2.35 -15.41
N PHE A 7 -6.24 1.64 -14.31
CA PHE A 7 -5.57 1.86 -13.04
C PHE A 7 -4.06 1.65 -13.17
N ARG A 8 -3.61 0.51 -13.71
CA ARG A 8 -2.18 0.24 -13.91
C ARG A 8 -1.51 1.32 -14.75
N GLN A 9 -2.12 1.71 -15.87
CA GLN A 9 -1.55 2.75 -16.75
C GLN A 9 -1.35 4.07 -15.99
N ARG A 10 -2.37 4.55 -15.28
CA ARG A 10 -2.31 5.79 -14.50
C ARG A 10 -1.36 5.69 -13.32
N TYR A 11 -1.34 4.55 -12.64
CA TYR A 11 -0.47 4.31 -11.49
C TYR A 11 1.00 4.27 -11.91
N CYS A 12 1.34 3.60 -13.02
CA CYS A 12 2.69 3.63 -13.58
C CYS A 12 3.13 5.07 -13.91
N GLN A 13 2.30 5.84 -14.61
CA GLN A 13 2.59 7.24 -14.93
C GLN A 13 2.83 8.10 -13.69
N LEU A 14 2.04 7.89 -12.63
CA LEU A 14 2.24 8.54 -11.35
C LEU A 14 3.58 8.15 -10.73
N LEU A 15 3.89 6.86 -10.64
CA LEU A 15 5.14 6.39 -10.05
C LEU A 15 6.37 6.85 -10.83
N ASP A 16 6.29 6.91 -12.16
CA ASP A 16 7.39 7.41 -13.00
C ASP A 16 7.65 8.91 -12.75
N LYS A 17 6.57 9.71 -12.64
CA LYS A 17 6.66 11.14 -12.30
C LYS A 17 7.18 11.38 -10.88
N LEU A 18 6.77 10.56 -9.91
CA LEU A 18 7.27 10.68 -8.54
C LEU A 18 8.72 10.19 -8.44
N GLY A 19 9.08 9.11 -9.15
CA GLY A 19 10.44 8.60 -9.22
C GLY A 19 11.43 9.59 -9.84
N SER A 20 10.98 10.42 -10.80
CA SER A 20 11.84 11.45 -11.39
C SER A 20 12.18 12.62 -10.46
N THR A 21 11.61 12.67 -9.25
CA THR A 21 11.98 13.66 -8.22
C THR A 21 13.32 13.36 -7.55
N GLY A 22 13.85 12.14 -7.70
CA GLY A 22 15.10 11.71 -7.06
C GLY A 22 15.00 11.50 -5.55
N LEU A 23 13.81 11.60 -4.96
CA LEU A 23 13.56 11.33 -3.54
C LEU A 23 13.17 9.86 -3.31
N PRO A 24 13.46 9.28 -2.13
CA PRO A 24 12.98 7.95 -1.78
C PRO A 24 11.46 7.86 -1.89
N LEU A 25 10.98 6.96 -2.74
CA LEU A 25 9.55 6.74 -2.96
C LEU A 25 9.04 5.62 -2.06
N THR A 26 7.96 5.88 -1.33
CA THR A 26 7.21 4.88 -0.58
C THR A 26 5.76 4.87 -1.06
N VAL A 27 5.21 3.69 -1.28
CA VAL A 27 3.80 3.49 -1.62
C VAL A 27 3.14 2.61 -0.57
N CYS A 28 1.81 2.68 -0.50
CA CYS A 28 1.01 1.86 0.40
C CYS A 28 0.10 0.96 -0.43
N THR A 29 -0.10 -0.29 0.01
CA THR A 29 -1.25 -1.09 -0.45
C THR A 29 -2.55 -0.48 0.08
N ILE A 30 -3.68 -0.94 -0.45
CA ILE A 30 -5.01 -0.68 0.11
C ILE A 30 -5.28 -1.77 1.14
N TYR A 31 -5.68 -1.39 2.36
CA TYR A 31 -6.09 -2.35 3.38
C TYR A 31 -7.35 -3.12 2.97
N ASP A 32 -7.49 -4.35 3.45
CA ASP A 32 -8.58 -5.28 3.07
C ASP A 32 -9.31 -5.92 4.26
N SER A 33 -8.96 -5.55 5.50
CA SER A 33 -9.64 -6.02 6.71
C SER A 33 -10.79 -5.10 7.17
N VAL A 34 -11.27 -4.23 6.28
CA VAL A 34 -12.40 -3.32 6.56
C VAL A 34 -13.63 -4.13 6.97
N PRO A 35 -14.30 -3.78 8.08
CA PRO A 35 -15.50 -4.48 8.53
C PRO A 35 -16.58 -4.56 7.44
N ASN A 36 -17.16 -5.76 7.27
CA ASN A 36 -18.26 -6.04 6.34
C ASN A 36 -17.93 -5.95 4.84
N LEU A 37 -16.66 -6.05 4.43
CA LEU A 37 -16.34 -6.30 3.02
C LEU A 37 -16.83 -7.68 2.58
N GLY A 38 -17.46 -7.75 1.41
CA GLY A 38 -17.82 -9.00 0.76
C GLY A 38 -16.68 -9.56 -0.10
N ASP A 39 -16.87 -10.80 -0.55
CA ASP A 39 -15.88 -11.52 -1.38
C ASP A 39 -15.56 -10.77 -2.69
N ALA A 40 -16.55 -10.07 -3.26
CA ALA A 40 -16.38 -9.31 -4.49
C ALA A 40 -15.48 -8.08 -4.28
N GLU A 41 -15.66 -7.37 -3.16
CA GLU A 41 -14.82 -6.24 -2.77
C GLU A 41 -13.39 -6.69 -2.47
N LEU A 42 -13.22 -7.78 -1.71
CA LEU A 42 -11.92 -8.38 -1.42
C LEU A 42 -11.19 -8.79 -2.70
N ALA A 43 -11.88 -9.46 -3.63
CA ALA A 43 -11.32 -9.82 -4.93
C ALA A 43 -10.92 -8.58 -5.75
N GLY A 44 -11.73 -7.52 -5.70
CA GLY A 44 -11.42 -6.23 -6.32
C GLY A 44 -10.14 -5.61 -5.75
N LEU A 45 -10.05 -5.52 -4.42
CA LEU A 45 -8.88 -4.99 -3.71
C LEU A 45 -7.62 -5.79 -4.01
N ALA A 46 -7.70 -7.13 -4.05
CA ALA A 46 -6.58 -7.99 -4.39
C ALA A 46 -5.98 -7.65 -5.77
N VAL A 47 -6.82 -7.34 -6.75
CA VAL A 47 -6.38 -6.96 -8.10
C VAL A 47 -5.66 -5.61 -8.11
N PHE A 48 -6.13 -4.62 -7.34
CA PHE A 48 -5.44 -3.33 -7.21
C PHE A 48 -4.13 -3.46 -6.45
N ASN A 49 -4.12 -4.25 -5.38
CA ASN A 49 -2.94 -4.49 -4.56
C ASN A 49 -1.85 -5.29 -5.30
N ASP A 50 -2.21 -6.21 -6.20
CA ASP A 50 -1.23 -6.85 -7.10
C ASP A 50 -0.54 -5.81 -7.99
N VAL A 51 -1.29 -4.86 -8.57
CA VAL A 51 -0.71 -3.78 -9.38
C VAL A 51 0.22 -2.91 -8.54
N ILE A 52 -0.24 -2.44 -7.37
CA ILE A 52 0.57 -1.59 -6.47
C ILE A 52 1.88 -2.29 -6.11
N THR A 53 1.79 -3.53 -5.65
CA THR A 53 2.93 -4.32 -5.16
C THR A 53 3.92 -4.61 -6.29
N ARG A 54 3.44 -5.05 -7.47
CA ARG A 54 4.32 -5.32 -8.62
C ARG A 54 5.03 -4.07 -9.12
N GLU A 55 4.31 -2.95 -9.24
CA GLU A 55 4.90 -1.72 -9.76
C GLU A 55 5.82 -1.03 -8.75
N CYS A 56 5.58 -1.22 -7.43
CA CYS A 56 6.50 -0.87 -6.36
C CYS A 56 7.84 -1.59 -6.51
N PHE A 57 7.82 -2.94 -6.59
CA PHE A 57 9.04 -3.73 -6.68
C PHE A 57 9.82 -3.50 -7.97
N LYS A 58 9.15 -3.35 -9.12
CA LYS A 58 9.80 -3.01 -10.39
C LYS A 58 10.63 -1.72 -10.32
N ARG A 59 10.20 -0.76 -9.51
CA ARG A 59 10.86 0.55 -9.34
C ARG A 59 11.77 0.60 -8.12
N ARG A 60 11.92 -0.52 -7.39
CA ARG A 60 12.65 -0.57 -6.11
C ARG A 60 12.15 0.50 -5.13
N ALA A 61 10.87 0.83 -5.22
CA ALA A 61 10.22 1.70 -4.26
C ALA A 61 9.94 0.91 -2.98
N ASN A 62 9.63 1.65 -1.92
CA ASN A 62 9.32 1.08 -0.63
C ASN A 62 7.84 0.82 -0.47
N LEU A 63 7.50 -0.21 0.29
CA LEU A 63 6.13 -0.61 0.53
C LEU A 63 5.80 -0.52 2.01
N ILE A 64 4.73 0.18 2.34
CA ILE A 64 4.01 -0.01 3.60
C ILE A 64 2.78 -0.86 3.26
N ASP A 65 2.78 -2.13 3.66
CA ASP A 65 1.65 -3.01 3.39
C ASP A 65 0.54 -2.78 4.43
N LEU A 66 -0.48 -2.01 4.05
CA LEU A 66 -1.61 -1.70 4.93
C LEU A 66 -2.48 -2.92 5.23
N ARG A 67 -2.42 -3.97 4.41
CA ARG A 67 -3.13 -5.24 4.68
C ARG A 67 -2.56 -5.97 5.89
N LEU A 68 -1.25 -5.82 6.11
CA LEU A 68 -0.55 -6.41 7.25
C LEU A 68 -0.49 -5.45 8.45
N LEU A 69 -0.56 -4.14 8.19
CA LEU A 69 -0.48 -3.12 9.22
C LEU A 69 -1.83 -2.88 9.91
N CYS A 70 -2.92 -2.88 9.14
CA CYS A 70 -4.29 -2.68 9.61
C CYS A 70 -5.08 -3.98 9.43
N ASP A 71 -4.74 -4.99 10.24
CA ASP A 71 -5.29 -6.35 10.16
C ASP A 71 -6.31 -6.66 11.26
N LEU A 72 -6.58 -5.70 12.15
CA LEU A 72 -7.53 -5.85 13.24
C LEU A 72 -8.79 -5.03 13.01
N HIS A 73 -9.92 -5.52 13.53
CA HIS A 73 -11.19 -4.79 13.50
C HIS A 73 -11.07 -3.39 14.11
N GLU A 74 -10.34 -3.26 15.22
CA GLU A 74 -10.10 -2.00 15.94
C GLU A 74 -9.26 -0.98 15.16
N ASP A 75 -8.63 -1.38 14.05
CA ASP A 75 -7.91 -0.45 13.17
C ASP A 75 -8.84 0.41 12.33
N TYR A 76 -10.15 0.15 12.35
CA TYR A 76 -11.16 0.82 11.54
C TYR A 76 -12.18 1.56 12.39
N SER A 77 -12.70 2.66 11.84
CA SER A 77 -13.68 3.50 12.53
C SER A 77 -15.05 2.81 12.61
N GLU A 78 -15.66 2.81 13.79
CA GLU A 78 -17.05 2.35 13.99
C GLU A 78 -18.07 3.20 13.21
N ILE A 79 -17.76 4.48 12.94
CA ILE A 79 -18.67 5.42 12.26
C ILE A 79 -18.55 5.27 10.73
N SER A 80 -17.33 5.09 10.24
CA SER A 80 -17.02 4.96 8.82
C SER A 80 -15.97 3.87 8.65
N PRO A 81 -16.36 2.59 8.53
CA PRO A 81 -15.41 1.47 8.55
C PRO A 81 -14.37 1.49 7.44
N ILE A 82 -14.63 2.23 6.35
CA ILE A 82 -13.64 2.42 5.27
C ILE A 82 -12.51 3.36 5.67
N GLU A 83 -12.63 4.09 6.79
CA GLU A 83 -11.60 4.98 7.34
C GLU A 83 -10.88 4.30 8.51
N PRO A 84 -9.58 4.59 8.71
CA PRO A 84 -8.86 4.11 9.87
C PRO A 84 -9.40 4.72 11.17
N SER A 85 -9.37 3.95 12.26
CA SER A 85 -9.63 4.42 13.61
C SER A 85 -8.47 5.29 14.14
N HIS A 86 -8.58 5.73 15.39
CA HIS A 86 -7.42 6.31 16.09
C HIS A 86 -6.22 5.36 16.11
N GLU A 87 -6.45 4.08 16.44
CA GLU A 87 -5.39 3.07 16.53
C GLU A 87 -4.81 2.74 15.15
N GLY A 88 -5.68 2.52 14.15
CA GLY A 88 -5.24 2.27 12.78
C GLY A 88 -4.45 3.45 12.21
N GLY A 89 -4.93 4.68 12.43
CA GLY A 89 -4.23 5.90 12.06
C GLY A 89 -2.87 6.03 12.74
N LEU A 90 -2.78 5.67 14.03
CA LEU A 90 -1.54 5.67 14.78
C LEU A 90 -0.54 4.63 14.25
N LYS A 91 -1.00 3.43 13.87
CA LYS A 91 -0.15 2.41 13.22
C LYS A 91 0.43 2.94 11.90
N ILE A 92 -0.41 3.54 11.05
CA ILE A 92 0.01 4.14 9.77
C ILE A 92 1.04 5.26 10.00
N ALA A 93 0.75 6.19 10.91
CA ALA A 93 1.66 7.28 11.22
C ALA A 93 3.03 6.78 11.73
N LYS A 94 3.04 5.78 12.62
CA LYS A 94 4.28 5.16 13.10
C LYS A 94 5.06 4.49 11.97
N ALA A 95 4.39 3.82 11.03
CA ALA A 95 5.05 3.20 9.87
C ALA A 95 5.69 4.25 8.95
N ILE A 96 4.99 5.35 8.67
CA ILE A 96 5.52 6.48 7.88
C ILE A 96 6.74 7.10 8.58
N VAL A 97 6.65 7.40 9.87
CA VAL A 97 7.77 7.98 10.64
C VAL A 97 8.97 7.03 10.63
N ARG A 98 8.76 5.73 10.86
CA ARG A 98 9.84 4.74 10.75
C ARG A 98 10.49 4.78 9.37
N ARG A 99 9.70 4.90 8.30
CA ARG A 99 10.24 4.93 6.93
C ARG A 99 11.01 6.20 6.59
N VAL A 100 10.56 7.35 7.09
CA VAL A 100 11.21 8.65 6.86
C VAL A 100 12.47 8.81 7.71
N VAL A 101 12.41 8.44 9.00
CA VAL A 101 13.50 8.66 9.97
C VAL A 101 14.60 7.62 9.86
N ARG A 102 14.27 6.33 9.62
CA ARG A 102 15.28 5.25 9.58
C ARG A 102 15.96 5.06 8.23
N GLY A 103 15.86 6.06 7.33
CA GLY A 103 16.48 6.11 6.00
C GLY A 103 17.16 4.82 5.55
N ASP A 104 16.46 4.00 4.78
CA ASP A 104 16.99 2.92 3.94
C ASP A 104 17.84 1.81 4.62
N ALA A 105 17.89 1.74 5.96
CA ALA A 105 18.70 0.72 6.63
C ALA A 105 18.14 -0.71 6.52
N ASP A 106 16.84 -0.86 6.23
CA ASP A 106 16.24 -2.13 5.80
C ASP A 106 15.81 -1.98 4.34
N SER A 107 16.81 -2.11 3.47
CA SER A 107 16.56 -2.50 2.08
C SER A 107 15.64 -3.72 2.14
N ALA A 108 14.43 -3.61 1.58
CA ALA A 108 13.63 -4.78 1.27
C ALA A 108 14.58 -5.78 0.59
N THR A 109 14.79 -6.94 1.23
CA THR A 109 15.61 -8.00 0.68
C THR A 109 14.95 -8.41 -0.63
N MET A 110 15.48 -7.88 -1.74
CA MET A 110 15.10 -8.28 -3.08
C MET A 110 15.78 -9.62 -3.34
N VAL A 111 15.15 -10.72 -2.91
CA VAL A 111 15.50 -12.06 -3.42
C VAL A 111 14.65 -12.31 -4.65
N CYS A 112 15.09 -11.80 -5.79
CA CYS A 112 14.68 -12.35 -7.08
C CYS A 112 15.71 -13.42 -7.41
N HIS A 113 15.38 -14.69 -7.16
CA HIS A 113 16.13 -15.78 -7.77
C HIS A 113 15.92 -15.72 -9.29
N ASP A 114 17.02 -15.83 -10.02
CA ASP A 114 17.07 -15.96 -11.49
C ASP A 114 16.21 -17.12 -12.00
#